data_AF-A0AAP9TUQ9-F1
#
_entry.id   AF-A0AAP9TUQ9-F1
#
_cell.length_a   1.000
_cell.length_b   1.000
_cell.length_c   1.000
_cell.angle_alpha   90.00
_cell.angle_beta   90.00
_cell.angle_gamma   90.00
#
_symmetry.space_group_name_H-M   'P 1'
#
loop_
_entity.id
_entity.type
_entity.pdbx_description
1 polymer ?
#
loop_
_entity_poly.entity_id
_entity_poly.type
_entity_poly.pdbx_seq_one_letter_code
_entity_poly.pdbx_strand_id
1 'polypeptide(L)'
;MIYSDANEKWAPVPVEIYSKAYEVSNLGRVRSIPRLANSEYFIRHIHGGFLKGRMRKDGTKTVTLSVQRQREKFVIAELVAKAFGEVPVNA
;
A
#
# COMPACT_ATOMS: atom_id res chain seq x y z
N MET A 1 -14.49 0.27 -14.63
CA MET A 1 -13.37 0.07 -15.58
C MET A 1 -12.09 0.46 -14.85
N ILE A 2 -11.23 -0.50 -14.52
CA ILE A 2 -9.89 -0.21 -14.01
C ILE A 2 -8.98 -0.20 -15.22
N TYR A 3 -8.62 1.00 -15.70
CA TYR A 3 -7.57 1.15 -16.69
C TYR A 3 -6.26 0.81 -15.97
N SER A 4 -5.73 -0.38 -16.24
CA SER A 4 -4.34 -0.69 -15.98
C SER A 4 -3.52 0.11 -17.00
N ASP A 5 -2.95 1.22 -16.56
CA ASP A 5 -1.99 1.96 -17.38
C ASP A 5 -0.82 1.02 -17.69
N ALA A 6 -0.44 0.93 -18.97
CA ALA A 6 0.61 0.01 -19.42
C ALA A 6 1.98 0.26 -18.77
N ASN A 7 2.16 1.43 -18.13
CA ASN A 7 3.38 1.82 -17.42
C ASN A 7 3.25 1.77 -15.89
N GLU A 8 2.15 1.24 -15.34
CA GLU A 8 1.99 1.08 -13.90
C GLU A 8 2.82 -0.11 -13.40
N LYS A 9 3.89 0.19 -12.66
CA LYS A 9 4.75 -0.79 -12.00
C LYS A 9 4.33 -0.93 -10.55
N TRP A 10 4.34 -2.16 -10.05
CA TRP A 10 3.99 -2.49 -8.66
C TRP A 10 5.22 -3.02 -7.95
N ALA A 11 5.43 -2.56 -6.71
CA ALA A 11 6.49 -3.03 -5.84
C ALA A 11 5.93 -3.31 -4.44
N PRO A 12 6.53 -4.25 -3.68
CA PRO A 12 6.20 -4.44 -2.26
C PRO A 12 6.31 -3.12 -1.50
N VAL A 13 5.44 -2.92 -0.50
CA VAL A 13 5.59 -1.78 0.41
C VAL A 13 6.98 -1.87 1.07
N PRO A 14 7.79 -0.79 1.08
CA PRO A 14 9.18 -0.77 1.53
C PRO A 14 9.29 -0.73 3.07
N VAL A 15 8.47 -1.52 3.75
CA VAL A 15 8.45 -1.72 5.19
C VAL A 15 8.25 -3.21 5.44
N GLU A 16 9.23 -3.84 6.09
CA GLU A 16 9.39 -5.30 6.12
C GLU A 16 8.11 -6.05 6.54
N ILE A 17 7.46 -5.63 7.64
CA ILE A 17 6.24 -6.27 8.16
C ILE A 17 5.04 -6.17 7.21
N TYR A 18 5.03 -5.18 6.32
CA TYR A 18 3.95 -4.92 5.36
C TYR A 18 4.26 -5.43 3.94
N SER A 19 5.53 -5.70 3.63
CA SER A 19 6.02 -6.04 2.28
C SER A 19 5.32 -7.24 1.64
N LYS A 20 5.00 -8.28 2.43
CA LYS A 20 4.28 -9.49 1.94
C LYS A 20 2.77 -9.33 1.88
N ALA A 21 2.23 -8.25 2.42
CA ALA A 21 0.80 -8.03 2.57
C ALA A 21 0.27 -6.94 1.62
N TYR A 22 1.13 -6.02 1.21
CA TYR A 22 0.76 -4.83 0.47
C TYR A 22 1.79 -4.48 -0.59
N GLU A 23 1.29 -3.88 -1.67
CA GLU A 23 2.10 -3.33 -2.75
C GLU A 23 1.71 -1.87 -2.99
N VAL A 24 2.67 -1.09 -3.46
CA VAL A 24 2.52 0.29 -3.91
C VAL A 24 2.89 0.37 -5.39
N SER A 25 2.12 1.12 -6.17
CA SER A 25 2.46 1.38 -7.56
C SER A 25 3.25 2.68 -7.71
N ASN A 26 4.05 2.79 -8.77
CA ASN A 26 4.73 4.04 -9.14
C ASN A 26 3.75 5.21 -9.38
N LEU A 27 2.46 4.93 -9.61
CA LEU A 27 1.39 5.93 -9.75
C LEU A 27 0.69 6.28 -8.42
N GLY A 28 1.20 5.81 -7.29
CA GLY A 28 0.63 6.10 -5.97
C GLY A 28 -0.68 5.38 -5.67
N ARG A 29 -0.91 4.22 -6.30
CA ARG A 29 -1.96 3.28 -5.86
C ARG A 29 -1.38 2.33 -4.82
N VAL A 30 -2.21 1.88 -3.89
CA VAL A 30 -1.82 0.89 -2.87
C VAL A 30 -2.83 -0.23 -2.91
N ARG A 31 -2.37 -1.48 -2.88
CA ARG A 31 -3.25 -2.66 -2.86
C ARG A 31 -2.81 -3.66 -1.81
N SER A 32 -3.77 -4.38 -1.25
CA SER A 32 -3.52 -5.58 -0.44
C SER A 32 -3.39 -6.78 -1.36
N ILE A 33 -2.41 -7.63 -1.08
CA ILE A 33 -2.24 -8.93 -1.75
C ILE A 33 -3.21 -9.94 -1.12
N PRO A 34 -3.89 -10.79 -1.92
CA PRO A 34 -4.65 -11.92 -1.40
C PRO A 34 -3.73 -12.87 -0.62
N ARG A 35 -4.12 -13.26 0.59
CA ARG A 35 -3.30 -14.14 1.45
C ARG A 35 -4.12 -14.85 2.52
N LEU A 36 -3.55 -15.94 3.03
CA LEU A 36 -3.96 -16.52 4.31
C LEU A 36 -3.25 -15.77 5.43
N ALA A 37 -4.04 -15.22 6.36
CA ALA A 37 -3.51 -14.59 7.56
C ALA A 37 -3.85 -15.47 8.77
N ASN A 38 -2.82 -15.87 9.51
CA ASN A 38 -3.01 -16.59 10.76
C ASN A 38 -3.46 -15.60 11.85
N SER A 39 -4.58 -15.90 12.48
CA SER A 39 -5.02 -15.27 13.73
C SER A 39 -4.93 -16.31 14.85
N GLU A 40 -4.91 -15.85 16.09
CA GLU A 40 -4.78 -16.67 17.30
C GLU A 40 -5.82 -17.80 17.36
N TYR A 41 -7.03 -17.57 16.84
CA TYR A 41 -8.15 -18.51 16.94
C TYR A 41 -8.64 -19.04 15.58
N PHE A 42 -8.17 -18.47 14.46
CA PHE A 42 -8.65 -18.86 13.12
C PHE A 42 -7.74 -18.39 11.99
N ILE A 43 -7.82 -19.08 10.85
CA ILE A 43 -7.20 -18.65 9.59
C ILE A 43 -8.17 -17.70 8.89
N ARG A 44 -7.66 -16.53 8.48
CA ARG A 44 -8.41 -15.52 7.72
C ARG A 44 -8.00 -15.57 6.25
N HIS A 45 -8.99 -15.70 5.37
CA HIS A 45 -8.82 -15.41 3.95
C HIS A 45 -8.91 -13.90 3.73
N ILE A 46 -7.80 -13.28 3.33
CA ILE A 46 -7.79 -11.88 2.88
C ILE A 46 -7.82 -11.90 1.36
N HIS A 47 -8.87 -11.34 0.76
CA HIS A 47 -9.07 -11.36 -0.70
C HIS A 47 -8.21 -10.34 -1.45
N GLY A 48 -7.51 -9.45 -0.76
CA GLY A 48 -6.79 -8.34 -1.38
C GLY A 48 -7.72 -7.23 -1.88
N GLY A 49 -7.15 -6.24 -2.57
CA GLY A 49 -7.90 -5.14 -3.18
C GLY A 49 -7.22 -3.78 -3.05
N PHE A 50 -7.72 -2.79 -3.78
CA PHE A 50 -7.19 -1.44 -3.77
C PHE A 50 -7.61 -0.66 -2.51
N LEU A 51 -6.65 0.05 -1.92
CA LEU A 51 -6.88 0.92 -0.78
C LEU A 51 -7.16 2.33 -1.31
N LYS A 52 -8.31 2.90 -0.91
CA LYS A 52 -8.72 4.26 -1.31
C LYS A 52 -7.73 5.34 -0.85
N GLY A 53 -7.12 5.13 0.32
CA GLY A 53 -6.38 6.17 1.05
C GLY A 53 -7.29 7.31 1.52
N ARG A 54 -6.70 8.28 2.19
CA ARG A 54 -7.36 9.49 2.70
C ARG A 54 -6.52 10.71 2.35
N MET A 55 -7.13 11.69 1.69
CA MET A 55 -6.55 13.02 1.52
C MET A 55 -6.59 13.77 2.86
N ARG A 56 -5.47 14.39 3.23
CA ARG A 56 -5.36 15.29 4.38
C ARG A 56 -5.57 16.74 3.93
N LYS A 57 -5.72 17.64 4.90
CA LYS A 57 -5.92 19.08 4.63
C LYS A 57 -4.69 19.74 3.98
N ASP A 58 -3.51 19.19 4.23
CA ASP A 58 -2.22 19.61 3.66
C ASP A 58 -1.98 19.08 2.22
N GLY A 59 -2.97 18.42 1.60
CA GLY A 59 -2.84 17.85 0.26
C GLY A 59 -2.18 16.47 0.22
N THR A 60 -1.63 15.96 1.33
CA THR A 60 -0.99 14.63 1.35
C THR A 60 -2.02 13.50 1.33
N LYS A 61 -1.75 12.48 0.53
CA LYS A 61 -2.56 11.24 0.51
C LYS A 61 -1.94 10.20 1.41
N THR A 62 -2.73 9.67 2.34
CA THR A 62 -2.25 8.68 3.33
C THR A 62 -3.04 7.39 3.29
N VAL A 63 -2.40 6.29 3.66
CA VAL A 63 -3.01 4.96 3.76
C VAL A 63 -2.70 4.37 5.12
N THR A 64 -3.58 3.50 5.61
CA THR A 64 -3.32 2.75 6.84
C THR A 64 -3.18 1.28 6.49
N LEU A 65 -2.04 0.69 6.87
CA LEU A 65 -1.73 -0.72 6.62
C LEU A 65 -1.85 -1.49 7.93
N SER A 66 -2.22 -2.79 7.84
CA SER A 66 -2.41 -3.63 9.01
C SER A 66 -1.96 -5.07 8.75
N VAL A 67 -1.05 -5.56 9.57
CA VAL A 67 -0.60 -6.96 9.58
C VAL A 67 -0.48 -7.39 11.04
N GLN A 68 -1.06 -8.54 11.40
CA GLN A 68 -0.91 -9.14 12.73
C GLN A 68 -1.11 -8.15 13.90
N ARG A 69 -2.21 -7.37 13.85
CA ARG A 69 -2.58 -6.33 14.85
C ARG A 69 -1.64 -5.11 14.88
N GLN A 70 -0.55 -5.09 14.10
CA GLN A 70 0.29 -3.92 13.91
C GLN A 70 -0.31 -3.03 12.81
N ARG A 71 -0.73 -1.83 13.19
CA ARG A 71 -1.39 -0.87 12.33
C ARG A 71 -0.65 0.45 12.32
N GLU A 72 -0.27 0.91 11.13
CA GLU A 72 0.46 2.16 10.96
C GLU A 72 -0.07 2.97 9.77
N LYS A 73 0.05 4.29 9.85
CA LYS A 73 -0.38 5.23 8.82
C LYS A 73 0.83 5.74 8.04
N PHE A 74 0.78 5.62 6.73
CA PHE A 74 1.85 6.02 5.82
C PHE A 74 1.39 7.12 4.86
N VAL A 75 2.30 7.98 4.46
CA VAL A 75 2.14 8.89 3.32
C VAL A 75 2.45 8.11 2.05
N ILE A 76 1.52 8.09 1.09
CA ILE A 76 1.66 7.26 -0.10
C ILE A 76 2.85 7.71 -0.95
N ALA A 77 3.06 9.03 -1.08
CA ALA A 77 4.18 9.58 -1.83
C ALA A 77 5.54 9.11 -1.28
N GLU A 78 5.68 9.00 0.05
CA GLU A 78 6.91 8.48 0.67
C GLU A 78 7.09 6.97 0.41
N LEU A 79 6.01 6.19 0.39
CA LEU A 79 6.08 4.77 0.06
C LEU A 79 6.52 4.56 -1.39
N VAL A 80 5.98 5.35 -2.32
CA VAL A 80 6.42 5.34 -3.73
C VAL A 80 7.90 5.68 -3.82
N ALA A 81 8.31 6.75 -3.16
CA ALA A 81 9.69 7.22 -3.20
C ALA A 81 10.69 6.19 -2.68
N LYS A 82 10.36 5.54 -1.56
CA LYS A 82 11.19 4.48 -0.98
C LYS A 82 11.19 3.20 -1.84
N ALA A 83 10.08 2.88 -2.51
CA ALA A 83 9.96 1.66 -3.31
C ALA A 83 10.65 1.78 -4.68
N PHE A 84 10.65 2.96 -5.29
CA PHE A 84 11.15 3.17 -6.66
C PHE A 84 12.39 4.06 -6.74
N GLY A 85 12.84 4.66 -5.62
CA GLY A 85 13.98 5.58 -5.59
C GLY A 85 13.68 6.96 -6.17
N GLU A 86 12.41 7.29 -6.40
CA GLU A 86 11.97 8.55 -7.00
C GLU A 86 11.61 9.56 -5.91
N VAL A 87 12.27 10.72 -5.87
CA VAL A 87 11.83 11.83 -4.99
C VAL A 87 10.44 12.28 -5.47
N PRO A 88 9.41 12.35 -4.61
CA PRO A 88 8.08 12.72 -5.05
C PRO A 88 8.09 14.18 -5.47
N VAL A 89 7.95 14.43 -6.78
CA VAL A 89 7.79 15.77 -7.35
C VAL A 89 6.39 16.26 -7.00
N ASN A 90 6.24 16.82 -5.81
CA ASN A 90 5.12 17.66 -5.45
C ASN A 90 5.67 19.08 -5.23
N ALA A 91 5.68 19.88 -6.29
CA ALA A 91 5.87 21.33 -6.25
C ALA A 91 4.51 22.01 -6.51
#